data_AF-A0A495JIV3-F1
#
_entry.id   AF-A0A495JIV3-F1
#
_cell.length_a   1.000
_cell.length_b   1.000
_cell.length_c   1.000
_cell.angle_alpha   90.00
_cell.angle_beta   90.00
_cell.angle_gamma   90.00
#
_symmetry.space_group_name_H-M   'P 1'
#
loop_
_entity.id
_entity.type
_entity.pdbx_description
1 polymer ?
#
loop_
_entity_poly.entity_id
_entity_poly.type
_entity_poly.pdbx_seq_one_letter_code
_entity_poly.pdbx_strand_id
1 'polypeptide(L)'
;MIIISHSHADGTVLTGSRKGDGVYELVKPHGFRWSPSVGIYIRGSRDRDVQRWRIDAAAQALRGNGFDVEIEVDDQWRPTADREADRAVRADERADRLHERAGAAASRRDDRQAAADRVYEAIPFGQPKMPGHHSYAADNNRRERARTNMNKAIKEDQYAGDLAERANAVRAHEDAKDNPRAIMRRLERLRADLRRAEREHAAATEANTSAEYQARVQREIDRLAEDIAHQEAKLADRAASGEFVAWGPDNLAKDDLVRVGSHGWYRVTRVNRKTVSLDNRMWPQKAPFDEIFGRRRDGLQYDTPHGQPWPVDLATAVERWQRLEHGARIAGYDPAEQERARHVRWAQRLVHGLDLSASDAEVTAFWPGTADPETVSESRRLSAAYLAVFDRLEAGELVPDIVASLLADGQAPSWRLPDGDPVDRHPQDLHPGDLVKGLWQHSGGQRQLWRYFAGPVAAVGPVEHRRELGDWVTVTLTDSRPRDFQTHQWLAIYPGRAPVPAAVFAAADGAATAPNDDY
;
A
#
# COMPACT_ATOMS: atom_id res chain seq x y z
N MET A 1 -27.11 -29.77 -29.04
CA MET A 1 -26.93 -30.35 -27.71
C MET A 1 -26.43 -29.26 -26.77
N ILE A 2 -27.09 -29.07 -25.64
CA ILE A 2 -26.76 -28.09 -24.61
C ILE A 2 -26.14 -28.84 -23.43
N ILE A 3 -25.06 -28.33 -22.87
CA ILE A 3 -24.40 -28.97 -21.72
C ILE A 3 -24.42 -27.97 -20.56
N ILE A 4 -24.97 -28.39 -19.41
CA ILE A 4 -24.82 -27.69 -18.14
C ILE A 4 -23.71 -28.39 -17.37
N SER A 5 -22.52 -27.80 -17.37
CA SER A 5 -21.37 -28.33 -16.64
C SER A 5 -21.20 -27.63 -15.29
N HIS A 6 -20.71 -28.36 -14.30
CA HIS A 6 -20.25 -27.80 -13.03
C HIS A 6 -18.92 -28.42 -12.64
N SER A 7 -17.93 -27.58 -12.38
CA SER A 7 -16.69 -27.91 -11.69
C SER A 7 -16.38 -26.85 -10.63
N HIS A 8 -15.56 -27.18 -9.62
CA HIS A 8 -15.09 -26.16 -8.66
C HIS A 8 -14.24 -25.08 -9.35
N ALA A 9 -13.50 -25.42 -10.42
CA ALA A 9 -12.69 -24.48 -11.20
C ALA A 9 -13.54 -23.45 -11.96
N ASP A 10 -14.48 -23.93 -12.76
CA ASP A 10 -15.21 -23.09 -13.72
C ASP A 10 -16.52 -22.56 -13.13
N GLY A 11 -17.05 -23.26 -12.13
CA GLY A 11 -18.39 -23.07 -11.60
C GLY A 11 -19.43 -23.72 -12.51
N THR A 12 -20.69 -23.30 -12.40
CA THR A 12 -21.76 -23.78 -13.28
C THR A 12 -21.81 -22.93 -14.54
N VAL A 13 -21.54 -23.55 -15.69
CA VAL A 13 -21.55 -22.93 -17.01
C VAL A 13 -22.48 -23.72 -17.93
N LEU A 14 -23.15 -23.02 -18.84
CA LEU A 14 -23.95 -23.62 -19.89
C LEU A 14 -23.26 -23.35 -21.23
N THR A 15 -22.93 -24.44 -21.93
CA THR A 15 -22.31 -24.43 -23.26
C THR A 15 -23.24 -25.02 -24.32
N GLY A 16 -22.90 -24.84 -25.59
CA GLY A 16 -23.76 -25.26 -26.71
C GLY A 16 -24.89 -24.29 -27.06
N SER A 17 -24.88 -23.08 -26.50
CA SER A 17 -25.86 -22.03 -26.75
C SER A 17 -25.28 -20.63 -26.50
N ARG A 18 -25.96 -19.58 -27.01
CA ARG A 18 -25.58 -18.18 -26.84
C ARG A 18 -26.79 -17.30 -26.56
N LYS A 19 -26.57 -16.13 -25.94
CA LYS A 19 -27.64 -15.15 -25.75
C LYS A 19 -28.28 -14.77 -27.09
N GLY A 20 -29.62 -14.79 -27.14
CA GLY A 20 -30.41 -14.44 -28.32
C GLY A 20 -30.95 -15.63 -29.14
N ASP A 21 -30.63 -16.88 -28.76
CA ASP A 21 -31.21 -18.10 -29.35
C ASP A 21 -32.43 -18.64 -28.56
N GLY A 22 -32.85 -17.96 -27.49
CA GLY A 22 -33.98 -18.32 -26.64
C GLY A 22 -33.62 -19.15 -25.39
N VAL A 23 -32.42 -19.73 -25.33
CA VAL A 23 -31.98 -20.56 -24.19
C VAL A 23 -31.74 -19.72 -22.93
N TYR A 24 -31.11 -18.56 -23.07
CA TYR A 24 -30.82 -17.69 -21.92
C TYR A 24 -32.10 -17.27 -21.19
N GLU A 25 -33.16 -16.97 -21.94
CA GLU A 25 -34.47 -16.56 -21.45
C GLU A 25 -35.11 -17.66 -20.61
N LEU A 26 -34.90 -18.94 -20.98
CA LEU A 26 -35.38 -20.12 -20.25
C LEU A 26 -34.59 -20.38 -18.97
N VAL A 27 -33.26 -20.17 -18.97
CA VAL A 27 -32.43 -20.47 -17.79
C VAL A 27 -32.26 -19.31 -16.82
N LYS A 28 -32.50 -18.07 -17.26
CA LYS A 28 -32.40 -16.85 -16.44
C LYS A 28 -33.24 -16.89 -15.14
N PRO A 29 -34.50 -17.39 -15.14
CA PRO A 29 -35.29 -17.54 -13.90
C PRO A 29 -34.63 -18.44 -12.86
N HIS A 30 -33.80 -19.40 -13.30
CA HIS A 30 -33.08 -20.34 -12.43
C HIS A 30 -31.74 -19.79 -11.93
N GLY A 31 -31.47 -18.50 -12.12
CA GLY A 31 -30.30 -17.82 -11.57
C GLY A 31 -29.11 -17.70 -12.53
N PHE A 32 -29.24 -18.19 -13.77
CA PHE A 32 -28.23 -17.98 -14.78
C PHE A 32 -28.10 -16.49 -15.16
N ARG A 33 -26.89 -16.13 -15.56
CA ARG A 33 -26.44 -14.81 -16.00
C ARG A 33 -25.68 -14.99 -17.30
N TRP A 34 -25.51 -13.89 -18.02
CA TRP A 34 -24.72 -13.87 -19.24
C TRP A 34 -23.62 -12.81 -19.15
N SER A 35 -22.41 -13.17 -19.59
CA SER A 35 -21.33 -12.21 -19.87
C SER A 35 -20.65 -12.56 -21.20
N PRO A 36 -20.03 -11.57 -21.87
CA PRO A 36 -19.29 -11.82 -23.11
C PRO A 36 -18.09 -12.76 -22.94
N SER A 37 -17.48 -12.78 -21.76
CA SER A 37 -16.24 -13.55 -21.50
C SER A 37 -16.47 -14.98 -21.01
N VAL A 38 -17.66 -15.29 -20.47
CA VAL A 38 -17.97 -16.61 -19.88
C VAL A 38 -19.11 -17.31 -20.62
N GLY A 39 -19.98 -16.57 -21.30
CA GLY A 39 -21.23 -17.11 -21.84
C GLY A 39 -22.33 -17.13 -20.80
N ILE A 40 -23.10 -18.21 -20.73
CA ILE A 40 -24.23 -18.37 -19.81
C ILE A 40 -23.75 -19.13 -18.55
N TYR A 41 -23.89 -18.58 -17.35
CA TYR A 41 -23.30 -19.13 -16.12
C TYR A 41 -24.06 -18.75 -14.85
N ILE A 42 -23.80 -19.43 -13.73
CA ILE A 42 -24.30 -19.03 -12.41
C ILE A 42 -23.23 -18.21 -11.68
N ARG A 43 -23.57 -16.99 -11.27
CA ARG A 43 -22.62 -16.12 -10.56
C ARG A 43 -22.28 -16.68 -9.18
N GLY A 44 -20.98 -16.81 -8.89
CA GLY A 44 -20.49 -17.20 -7.56
C GLY A 44 -20.65 -18.69 -7.25
N SER A 45 -20.72 -19.54 -8.28
CA SER A 45 -20.74 -21.00 -8.14
C SER A 45 -19.35 -21.65 -8.12
N ARG A 46 -18.29 -20.93 -8.47
CA ARG A 46 -16.90 -21.45 -8.37
C ARG A 46 -16.55 -21.74 -6.92
N ASP A 47 -15.75 -22.78 -6.72
CA ASP A 47 -15.30 -23.27 -5.41
C ASP A 47 -16.47 -23.44 -4.43
N ARG A 48 -17.61 -23.95 -4.92
CA ARG A 48 -18.80 -24.29 -4.14
C ARG A 48 -19.44 -25.53 -4.70
N ASP A 49 -20.04 -26.33 -3.82
CA ASP A 49 -20.84 -27.48 -4.21
C ASP A 49 -21.88 -27.13 -5.27
N VAL A 50 -22.12 -28.10 -6.15
CA VAL A 50 -23.14 -28.01 -7.19
C VAL A 50 -24.52 -27.70 -6.61
N GLN A 51 -25.18 -26.68 -7.15
CA GLN A 51 -26.55 -26.33 -6.78
C GLN A 51 -27.53 -27.16 -7.61
N ARG A 52 -27.62 -28.48 -7.34
CA ARG A 52 -28.43 -29.45 -8.12
C ARG A 52 -29.83 -28.94 -8.42
N TRP A 53 -30.53 -28.44 -7.42
CA TRP A 53 -31.89 -27.88 -7.57
C TRP A 53 -32.01 -26.77 -8.64
N ARG A 54 -30.97 -25.96 -8.87
CA ARG A 54 -30.98 -24.93 -9.94
C ARG A 54 -30.73 -25.53 -11.30
N ILE A 55 -29.73 -26.40 -11.41
CA ILE A 55 -29.33 -26.99 -12.68
C ILE A 55 -30.39 -27.97 -13.18
N ASP A 56 -31.02 -28.73 -12.29
CA ASP A 56 -32.08 -29.68 -12.62
C ASP A 56 -33.34 -28.94 -13.10
N ALA A 57 -33.72 -27.85 -12.43
CA ALA A 57 -34.84 -27.02 -12.84
C ALA A 57 -34.59 -26.34 -14.20
N ALA A 58 -33.36 -25.84 -14.43
CA ALA A 58 -32.98 -25.26 -15.72
C ALA A 58 -32.97 -26.30 -16.84
N ALA A 59 -32.42 -27.50 -16.59
CA ALA A 59 -32.42 -28.59 -17.55
C ALA A 59 -33.85 -29.04 -17.87
N GLN A 60 -34.73 -29.10 -16.88
CA GLN A 60 -36.15 -29.42 -17.09
C GLN A 60 -36.83 -28.36 -17.97
N ALA A 61 -36.60 -27.07 -17.72
CA ALA A 61 -37.16 -26.00 -18.53
C ALA A 61 -36.68 -26.08 -19.99
N LEU A 62 -35.39 -26.38 -20.21
CA LEU A 62 -34.82 -26.52 -21.54
C LEU A 62 -35.34 -27.76 -22.28
N ARG A 63 -35.36 -28.92 -21.64
CA ARG A 63 -35.92 -30.16 -22.21
C ARG A 63 -37.40 -30.00 -22.55
N GLY A 64 -38.16 -29.31 -21.69
CA GLY A 64 -39.57 -28.97 -21.94
C GLY A 64 -39.79 -28.09 -23.18
N ASN A 65 -38.76 -27.39 -23.65
CA ASN A 65 -38.79 -26.58 -24.87
C ASN A 65 -38.09 -27.26 -26.05
N GLY A 66 -37.89 -28.59 -25.99
CA GLY A 66 -37.37 -29.39 -27.09
C GLY A 66 -35.85 -29.36 -27.27
N PHE A 67 -35.11 -28.79 -26.31
CA PHE A 67 -33.66 -28.84 -26.32
C PHE A 67 -33.14 -30.16 -25.74
N ASP A 68 -32.14 -30.75 -26.40
CA ASP A 68 -31.37 -31.86 -25.85
C ASP A 68 -30.32 -31.33 -24.86
N VAL A 69 -30.38 -31.80 -23.61
CA VAL A 69 -29.60 -31.26 -22.49
C VAL A 69 -28.90 -32.37 -21.71
N GLU A 70 -27.58 -32.26 -21.62
CA GLU A 70 -26.72 -33.06 -20.74
C GLU A 70 -26.30 -32.25 -19.50
N ILE A 71 -26.14 -32.94 -18.37
CA ILE A 71 -25.63 -32.37 -17.13
C ILE A 71 -24.34 -33.10 -16.78
N GLU A 72 -23.25 -32.36 -16.72
CA GLU A 72 -21.93 -32.88 -16.33
C GLU A 72 -21.55 -32.27 -14.97
N VAL A 73 -21.24 -33.11 -13.99
CA VAL A 73 -20.89 -32.64 -12.64
C VAL A 73 -19.58 -33.28 -12.19
N ASP A 74 -18.58 -32.44 -11.98
CA ASP A 74 -17.36 -32.74 -11.23
C ASP A 74 -17.35 -31.92 -9.94
N ASP A 75 -17.87 -32.52 -8.86
CA ASP A 75 -18.02 -31.88 -7.54
C ASP A 75 -16.79 -32.13 -6.64
N GLN A 76 -15.61 -32.35 -7.25
CA GLN A 76 -14.36 -32.56 -6.53
C GLN A 76 -13.73 -31.21 -6.15
N TRP A 77 -13.41 -31.07 -4.87
CA TRP A 77 -12.75 -29.88 -4.35
C TRP A 77 -11.32 -29.77 -4.89
N ARG A 78 -10.94 -28.55 -5.23
CA ARG A 78 -9.55 -28.23 -5.59
C ARG A 78 -8.72 -27.93 -4.34
N PRO A 79 -7.41 -28.23 -4.36
CA PRO A 79 -6.51 -27.86 -3.29
C PRO A 79 -6.63 -26.38 -2.90
N THR A 80 -6.48 -26.11 -1.61
CA THR A 80 -6.60 -24.78 -1.00
C THR A 80 -5.57 -23.81 -1.59
N ALA A 81 -4.36 -24.30 -1.84
CA ALA A 81 -3.29 -23.54 -2.47
C ALA A 81 -3.70 -23.04 -3.85
N ASP A 82 -4.25 -23.91 -4.71
CA ASP A 82 -4.69 -23.56 -6.06
C ASP A 82 -5.84 -22.56 -6.02
N ARG A 83 -6.80 -22.74 -5.11
CA ARG A 83 -7.92 -21.81 -4.91
C ARG A 83 -7.45 -20.41 -4.49
N GLU A 84 -6.46 -20.34 -3.59
CA GLU A 84 -5.87 -19.06 -3.17
C GLU A 84 -5.07 -18.40 -4.30
N ALA A 85 -4.25 -19.18 -5.04
CA ALA A 85 -3.45 -18.69 -6.16
C ALA A 85 -4.33 -18.13 -7.29
N ASP A 86 -5.32 -18.89 -7.76
CA ASP A 86 -6.25 -18.43 -8.80
C ASP A 86 -7.05 -17.19 -8.38
N ARG A 87 -7.34 -17.07 -7.08
CA ARG A 87 -8.04 -15.91 -6.53
C ARG A 87 -7.14 -14.68 -6.51
N ALA A 88 -5.86 -14.83 -6.17
CA ALA A 88 -4.87 -13.76 -6.21
C ALA A 88 -4.66 -13.26 -7.64
N VAL A 89 -4.44 -14.17 -8.60
CA VAL A 89 -4.32 -13.83 -10.04
C VAL A 89 -5.52 -13.01 -10.52
N ARG A 90 -6.75 -13.44 -10.19
CA ARG A 90 -7.96 -12.70 -10.57
C ARG A 90 -8.10 -11.34 -9.89
N ALA A 91 -7.58 -11.20 -8.67
CA ALA A 91 -7.56 -9.92 -7.97
C ALA A 91 -6.60 -8.95 -8.66
N ASP A 92 -5.41 -9.43 -9.06
CA ASP A 92 -4.41 -8.67 -9.79
C ASP A 92 -4.92 -8.25 -11.17
N GLU A 93 -5.42 -9.18 -11.98
CA GLU A 93 -6.02 -8.83 -13.28
C GLU A 93 -7.16 -7.81 -13.15
N ARG A 94 -7.92 -7.87 -12.06
CA ARG A 94 -8.99 -6.89 -11.79
C ARG A 94 -8.42 -5.53 -11.42
N ALA A 95 -7.35 -5.49 -10.62
CA ALA A 95 -6.65 -4.26 -10.29
C ALA A 95 -6.02 -3.63 -11.55
N ASP A 96 -5.40 -4.44 -12.41
CA ASP A 96 -4.77 -4.00 -13.65
C ASP A 96 -5.78 -3.39 -14.61
N ARG A 97 -6.92 -4.05 -14.84
CA ARG A 97 -8.01 -3.48 -15.64
C ARG A 97 -8.56 -2.17 -15.08
N LEU A 98 -8.57 -2.00 -13.75
CA LEU A 98 -8.98 -0.73 -13.14
C LEU A 98 -7.93 0.35 -13.36
N HIS A 99 -6.65 0.00 -13.24
CA HIS A 99 -5.52 0.89 -13.48
C HIS A 99 -5.43 1.34 -14.94
N GLU A 100 -5.59 0.43 -15.90
CA GLU A 100 -5.68 0.76 -17.34
C GLU A 100 -6.81 1.76 -17.62
N ARG A 101 -7.98 1.54 -17.00
CA ARG A 101 -9.11 2.46 -17.13
C ARG A 101 -8.84 3.82 -16.49
N ALA A 102 -8.10 3.85 -15.38
CA ALA A 102 -7.65 5.09 -14.76
C ALA A 102 -6.70 5.85 -15.69
N GLY A 103 -5.73 5.17 -16.30
CA GLY A 103 -4.83 5.75 -17.31
C GLY A 103 -5.58 6.29 -18.52
N ALA A 104 -6.56 5.55 -19.03
CA ALA A 104 -7.41 6.03 -20.13
C ALA A 104 -8.24 7.27 -19.73
N ALA A 105 -8.68 7.37 -18.47
CA ALA A 105 -9.37 8.56 -17.96
C ALA A 105 -8.43 9.76 -17.80
N ALA A 106 -7.21 9.55 -17.29
CA ALA A 106 -6.18 10.58 -17.22
C ALA A 106 -5.82 11.13 -18.61
N SER A 107 -5.66 10.26 -19.62
CA SER A 107 -5.42 10.71 -21.00
C SER A 107 -6.59 11.55 -21.55
N ARG A 108 -7.85 11.16 -21.29
CA ARG A 108 -9.01 12.00 -21.66
C ARG A 108 -9.01 13.34 -20.92
N ARG A 109 -8.55 13.38 -19.66
CA ARG A 109 -8.41 14.62 -18.90
C ARG A 109 -7.40 15.55 -19.55
N ASP A 110 -6.22 15.04 -19.93
CA ASP A 110 -5.16 15.81 -20.57
C ASP A 110 -5.60 16.36 -21.93
N ASP A 111 -6.26 15.55 -22.76
CA ASP A 111 -6.81 15.99 -24.04
C ASP A 111 -7.81 17.16 -23.88
N ARG A 112 -8.65 17.09 -22.83
CA ARG A 112 -9.64 18.14 -22.53
C ARG A 112 -8.97 19.41 -22.02
N GLN A 113 -7.97 19.26 -21.17
CA GLN A 113 -7.20 20.38 -20.65
C GLN A 113 -6.44 21.09 -21.78
N ALA A 114 -5.67 20.37 -22.59
CA ALA A 114 -4.98 20.91 -23.76
C ALA A 114 -5.95 21.59 -24.75
N ALA A 115 -7.16 21.06 -24.94
CA ALA A 115 -8.17 21.72 -25.76
C ALA A 115 -8.70 23.03 -25.17
N ALA A 116 -8.72 23.18 -23.85
CA ALA A 116 -9.07 24.43 -23.18
C ALA A 116 -7.90 25.42 -23.21
N ASP A 117 -6.67 24.96 -22.95
CA ASP A 117 -5.47 25.79 -22.90
C ASP A 117 -5.20 26.46 -24.24
N ARG A 118 -5.32 25.72 -25.36
CA ARG A 118 -5.26 26.30 -26.73
C ARG A 118 -6.24 27.46 -26.96
N VAL A 119 -7.38 27.47 -26.28
CA VAL A 119 -8.33 28.59 -26.37
C VAL A 119 -7.88 29.76 -25.53
N TYR A 120 -7.39 29.51 -24.31
CA TYR A 120 -6.98 30.56 -23.38
C TYR A 120 -5.66 31.23 -23.80
N GLU A 121 -4.70 30.46 -24.32
CA GLU A 121 -3.45 30.98 -24.88
C GLU A 121 -3.66 31.87 -26.11
N ALA A 122 -4.67 31.56 -26.91
CA ALA A 122 -5.05 32.37 -28.06
C ALA A 122 -5.75 33.69 -27.68
N ILE A 123 -6.08 33.91 -26.40
CA ILE A 123 -6.69 35.14 -25.91
C ILE A 123 -5.58 36.03 -25.31
N PRO A 124 -5.30 37.21 -25.90
CA PRO A 124 -4.38 38.18 -25.33
C PRO A 124 -4.67 38.48 -23.84
N PHE A 125 -3.62 38.53 -23.04
CA PHE A 125 -3.74 38.74 -21.60
C PHE A 125 -4.45 40.06 -21.28
N GLY A 126 -5.44 40.01 -20.39
CA GLY A 126 -6.21 41.19 -19.99
C GLY A 126 -7.28 41.65 -20.98
N GLN A 127 -7.51 40.96 -22.12
CA GLN A 127 -8.55 41.34 -23.07
C GLN A 127 -9.96 41.17 -22.44
N PRO A 128 -10.73 42.25 -22.23
CA PRO A 128 -12.06 42.17 -21.67
C PRO A 128 -13.04 41.55 -22.67
N LYS A 129 -14.10 40.90 -22.17
CA LYS A 129 -15.26 40.58 -23.01
C LYS A 129 -15.88 41.89 -23.49
N MET A 130 -16.24 41.98 -24.77
CA MET A 130 -16.80 43.19 -25.38
C MET A 130 -18.29 43.00 -25.76
N PRO A 131 -19.24 43.04 -24.81
CA PRO A 131 -20.66 43.02 -25.12
C PRO A 131 -21.04 44.09 -26.14
N GLY A 132 -21.84 43.74 -27.15
CA GLY A 132 -22.27 44.66 -28.21
C GLY A 132 -21.37 44.71 -29.45
N HIS A 133 -20.18 44.10 -29.44
CA HIS A 133 -19.33 43.98 -30.63
C HIS A 133 -19.71 42.77 -31.50
N HIS A 134 -19.50 42.83 -32.83
CA HIS A 134 -19.90 41.75 -33.76
C HIS A 134 -19.24 40.38 -33.45
N SER A 135 -18.07 40.38 -32.79
CA SER A 135 -17.29 39.18 -32.46
C SER A 135 -17.62 38.61 -31.08
N TYR A 136 -18.45 39.30 -30.30
CA TYR A 136 -18.77 38.94 -28.92
C TYR A 136 -19.35 37.53 -28.80
N ALA A 137 -20.34 37.19 -29.66
CA ALA A 137 -20.97 35.88 -29.63
C ALA A 137 -19.97 34.75 -29.92
N ALA A 138 -19.07 34.95 -30.89
CA ALA A 138 -18.04 33.97 -31.25
C ALA A 138 -17.00 33.80 -30.14
N ASP A 139 -16.51 34.89 -29.55
CA ASP A 139 -15.57 34.86 -28.42
C ASP A 139 -16.19 34.21 -27.19
N ASN A 140 -17.42 34.60 -26.82
CA ASN A 140 -18.11 34.05 -25.67
C ASN A 140 -18.35 32.54 -25.83
N ASN A 141 -18.79 32.08 -27.00
CA ASN A 141 -18.96 30.66 -27.30
C ASN A 141 -17.64 29.89 -27.29
N ARG A 142 -16.52 30.50 -27.72
CA ARG A 142 -15.19 29.89 -27.64
C ARG A 142 -14.75 29.72 -26.18
N ARG A 143 -14.86 30.78 -25.36
CA ARG A 143 -14.53 30.74 -23.92
C ARG A 143 -15.41 29.76 -23.16
N GLU A 144 -16.70 29.66 -23.50
CA GLU A 144 -17.63 28.72 -22.86
C GLU A 144 -17.31 27.26 -23.22
N ARG A 145 -16.86 26.98 -24.45
CA ARG A 145 -16.36 25.65 -24.83
C ARG A 145 -15.10 25.27 -24.05
N ALA A 146 -14.17 26.21 -23.87
CA ALA A 146 -12.95 25.99 -23.07
C ALA A 146 -13.30 25.70 -21.60
N ARG A 147 -14.19 26.50 -21.00
CA ARG A 147 -14.71 26.27 -19.64
C ARG A 147 -15.39 24.91 -19.50
N THR A 148 -16.18 24.50 -20.50
CA THR A 148 -16.81 23.17 -20.55
C THR A 148 -15.77 22.04 -20.61
N ASN A 149 -14.70 22.22 -21.39
CA ASN A 149 -13.60 21.26 -21.45
C ASN A 149 -12.86 21.18 -20.11
N MET A 150 -12.57 22.31 -19.44
CA MET A 150 -11.97 22.31 -18.09
C MET A 150 -12.85 21.57 -17.08
N ASN A 151 -14.16 21.81 -17.06
CA ASN A 151 -15.09 21.09 -16.18
C ASN A 151 -15.12 19.58 -16.46
N LYS A 152 -14.98 19.17 -17.73
CA LYS A 152 -14.85 17.75 -18.10
C LYS A 152 -13.51 17.18 -17.68
N ALA A 153 -12.43 17.93 -17.83
CA ALA A 153 -11.08 17.54 -17.38
C ALA A 153 -11.09 17.25 -15.87
N ILE A 154 -11.67 18.12 -15.05
CA ILE A 154 -11.82 17.92 -13.59
C ILE A 154 -12.59 16.63 -13.28
N LYS A 155 -13.70 16.35 -13.99
CA LYS A 155 -14.48 15.13 -13.78
C LYS A 155 -13.73 13.86 -14.17
N GLU A 156 -12.98 13.90 -15.27
CA GLU A 156 -12.14 12.78 -15.69
C GLU A 156 -10.96 12.56 -14.74
N ASP A 157 -10.41 13.63 -14.16
CA ASP A 157 -9.37 13.55 -13.12
C ASP A 157 -9.88 12.85 -11.86
N GLN A 158 -11.05 13.27 -11.35
CA GLN A 158 -11.73 12.62 -10.22
C GLN A 158 -12.03 11.15 -10.53
N TYR A 159 -12.53 10.87 -11.73
CA TYR A 159 -12.81 9.50 -12.15
C TYR A 159 -11.55 8.62 -12.26
N ALA A 160 -10.43 9.18 -12.72
CA ALA A 160 -9.14 8.50 -12.75
C ALA A 160 -8.66 8.18 -11.33
N GLY A 161 -8.74 9.15 -10.40
CA GLY A 161 -8.43 8.99 -8.99
C GLY A 161 -9.24 7.86 -8.33
N ASP A 162 -10.57 7.89 -8.49
CA ASP A 162 -11.47 6.86 -7.96
C ASP A 162 -11.12 5.44 -8.47
N LEU A 163 -10.78 5.32 -9.76
CA LEU A 163 -10.40 4.03 -10.35
C LEU A 163 -9.06 3.53 -9.81
N ALA A 164 -8.08 4.42 -9.67
CA ALA A 164 -6.77 4.10 -9.11
C ALA A 164 -6.89 3.68 -7.63
N GLU A 165 -7.67 4.40 -6.83
CA GLU A 165 -7.94 4.03 -5.43
C GLU A 165 -8.60 2.66 -5.33
N ARG A 166 -9.57 2.38 -6.21
CA ARG A 166 -10.22 1.06 -6.26
C ARG A 166 -9.25 -0.05 -6.67
N ALA A 167 -8.31 0.20 -7.57
CA ALA A 167 -7.28 -0.77 -7.95
C ALA A 167 -6.39 -1.10 -6.74
N ASN A 168 -5.91 -0.07 -6.03
CA ASN A 168 -5.10 -0.21 -4.82
C ASN A 168 -5.88 -0.95 -3.72
N ALA A 169 -7.16 -0.64 -3.53
CA ALA A 169 -8.00 -1.32 -2.55
C ALA A 169 -8.20 -2.81 -2.86
N VAL A 170 -8.22 -3.21 -4.15
CA VAL A 170 -8.30 -4.62 -4.53
C VAL A 170 -7.04 -5.37 -4.12
N ARG A 171 -5.86 -4.83 -4.43
CA ARG A 171 -4.57 -5.43 -4.04
C ARG A 171 -4.41 -5.46 -2.53
N ALA A 172 -4.64 -4.33 -1.85
CA ALA A 172 -4.54 -4.25 -0.39
C ALA A 172 -5.49 -5.23 0.33
N HIS A 173 -6.69 -5.47 -0.20
CA HIS A 173 -7.60 -6.46 0.35
C HIS A 173 -7.11 -7.89 0.12
N GLU A 174 -6.40 -8.16 -0.97
CA GLU A 174 -5.75 -9.44 -1.20
C GLU A 174 -4.58 -9.65 -0.22
N ASP A 175 -3.68 -8.68 -0.12
CA ASP A 175 -2.54 -8.69 0.80
C ASP A 175 -2.99 -8.85 2.26
N ALA A 176 -4.08 -8.19 2.66
CA ALA A 176 -4.63 -8.27 4.00
C ALA A 176 -5.05 -9.70 4.40
N LYS A 177 -5.28 -10.60 3.43
CA LYS A 177 -5.62 -12.00 3.70
C LYS A 177 -4.41 -12.84 4.08
N ASP A 178 -3.22 -12.40 3.69
CA ASP A 178 -1.94 -13.03 4.01
C ASP A 178 -1.30 -12.45 5.27
N ASN A 179 -1.90 -11.40 5.83
CA ASN A 179 -1.52 -10.90 7.15
C ASN A 179 -1.59 -12.04 8.20
N PRO A 180 -0.50 -12.36 8.91
CA PRO A 180 -0.46 -13.48 9.84
C PRO A 180 -1.54 -13.43 10.94
N ARG A 181 -1.88 -12.24 11.45
CA ARG A 181 -2.96 -12.07 12.43
C ARG A 181 -4.34 -12.36 11.82
N ALA A 182 -4.56 -12.01 10.54
CA ALA A 182 -5.78 -12.37 9.83
C ALA A 182 -5.88 -13.89 9.60
N ILE A 183 -4.75 -14.56 9.33
CA ILE A 183 -4.67 -16.01 9.23
C ILE A 183 -5.02 -16.67 10.59
N MET A 184 -4.51 -16.16 11.71
CA MET A 184 -4.86 -16.66 13.05
C MET A 184 -6.39 -16.61 13.29
N ARG A 185 -7.05 -15.49 12.99
CA ARG A 185 -8.51 -15.36 13.12
C ARG A 185 -9.26 -16.30 12.18
N ARG A 186 -8.74 -16.52 10.98
CA ARG A 186 -9.30 -17.48 10.01
C ARG A 186 -9.21 -18.90 10.55
N LEU A 187 -8.07 -19.29 11.10
CA LEU A 187 -7.86 -20.60 11.72
C LEU A 187 -8.82 -20.85 12.89
N GLU A 188 -9.10 -19.84 13.72
CA GLU A 188 -10.10 -20.00 14.78
C GLU A 188 -11.49 -20.35 14.25
N ARG A 189 -11.89 -19.70 13.16
CA ARG A 189 -13.17 -19.95 12.48
C ARG A 189 -13.19 -21.32 11.82
N LEU A 190 -12.18 -21.64 11.01
CA LEU A 190 -12.06 -22.94 10.34
C LEU A 190 -12.10 -24.09 11.34
N ARG A 191 -11.37 -23.99 12.46
CA ARG A 191 -11.40 -24.99 13.54
C ARG A 191 -12.77 -25.07 14.22
N ALA A 192 -13.53 -23.99 14.29
CA ALA A 192 -14.89 -24.00 14.83
C ALA A 192 -15.88 -24.67 13.87
N ASP A 193 -15.75 -24.40 12.57
CA ASP A 193 -16.53 -25.01 11.51
C ASP A 193 -16.23 -26.52 11.40
N LEU A 194 -14.95 -26.92 11.50
CA LEU A 194 -14.55 -28.33 11.52
C LEU A 194 -15.23 -29.08 12.66
N ARG A 195 -15.15 -28.56 13.89
CA ARG A 195 -15.85 -29.14 15.05
C ARG A 195 -17.36 -29.23 14.85
N ARG A 196 -17.95 -28.31 14.09
CA ARG A 196 -19.39 -28.33 13.78
C ARG A 196 -19.70 -29.43 12.76
N ALA A 197 -18.92 -29.52 11.69
CA ALA A 197 -19.07 -30.55 10.65
C ALA A 197 -18.87 -31.97 11.22
N GLU A 198 -17.87 -32.17 12.10
CA GLU A 198 -17.65 -33.44 12.79
C GLU A 198 -18.86 -33.87 13.64
N ARG A 199 -19.47 -32.93 14.38
CA ARG A 199 -20.69 -33.21 15.15
C ARG A 199 -21.89 -33.51 14.23
N GLU A 200 -22.00 -32.80 13.12
CA GLU A 200 -23.04 -33.06 12.12
C GLU A 200 -22.88 -34.46 11.52
N HIS A 201 -21.65 -34.86 11.18
CA HIS A 201 -21.35 -36.19 10.63
C HIS A 201 -21.67 -37.32 11.64
N ALA A 202 -21.28 -37.14 12.91
CA ALA A 202 -21.62 -38.07 13.98
C ALA A 202 -23.14 -38.22 14.13
N ALA A 203 -23.88 -37.11 14.21
CA ALA A 203 -25.34 -37.14 14.30
C ALA A 203 -26.01 -37.75 13.05
N ALA A 204 -25.47 -37.48 11.86
CA ALA A 204 -25.95 -38.05 10.60
C ALA A 204 -25.77 -39.57 10.54
N THR A 205 -24.68 -40.06 11.10
CA THR A 205 -24.36 -41.50 11.24
C THR A 205 -25.32 -42.16 12.24
N GLU A 206 -25.50 -41.56 13.41
CA GLU A 206 -26.43 -42.06 14.45
C GLU A 206 -27.88 -42.09 13.96
N ALA A 207 -28.31 -41.07 13.22
CA ALA A 207 -29.64 -41.00 12.63
C ALA A 207 -29.82 -41.87 11.36
N ASN A 208 -28.78 -42.60 10.95
CA ASN A 208 -28.76 -43.44 9.75
C ASN A 208 -29.28 -42.72 8.49
N THR A 209 -28.85 -41.46 8.33
CA THR A 209 -29.19 -40.63 7.15
C THR A 209 -28.61 -41.24 5.86
N SER A 210 -29.04 -40.74 4.69
CA SER A 210 -28.57 -41.29 3.41
C SER A 210 -27.04 -41.25 3.29
N ALA A 211 -26.46 -42.28 2.65
CA ALA A 211 -25.02 -42.35 2.40
C ALA A 211 -24.50 -41.11 1.64
N GLU A 212 -25.30 -40.56 0.73
CA GLU A 212 -25.00 -39.33 0.01
C GLU A 212 -24.86 -38.12 0.94
N TYR A 213 -25.74 -38.00 1.94
CA TYR A 213 -25.68 -36.92 2.92
C TYR A 213 -24.45 -37.06 3.81
N GLN A 214 -24.18 -38.25 4.33
CA GLN A 214 -23.00 -38.53 5.15
C GLN A 214 -21.71 -38.23 4.39
N ALA A 215 -21.60 -38.71 3.14
CA ALA A 215 -20.46 -38.44 2.27
C ALA A 215 -20.27 -36.94 1.98
N ARG A 216 -21.35 -36.17 1.84
CA ARG A 216 -21.28 -34.71 1.69
C ARG A 216 -20.69 -34.04 2.93
N VAL A 217 -21.14 -34.42 4.12
CA VAL A 217 -20.59 -33.85 5.37
C VAL A 217 -19.12 -34.27 5.56
N GLN A 218 -18.77 -35.51 5.22
CA GLN A 218 -17.36 -35.96 5.25
C GLN A 218 -16.47 -35.14 4.31
N ARG A 219 -16.92 -34.86 3.07
CA ARG A 219 -16.17 -33.99 2.14
C ARG A 219 -15.93 -32.59 2.73
N GLU A 220 -16.91 -32.05 3.45
CA GLU A 220 -16.76 -30.75 4.13
C GLU A 220 -15.73 -30.83 5.27
N ILE A 221 -15.69 -31.93 6.03
CA ILE A 221 -14.66 -32.18 7.05
C ILE A 221 -13.27 -32.21 6.41
N ASP A 222 -13.11 -32.98 5.33
CA ASP A 222 -11.83 -33.15 4.64
C ASP A 222 -11.34 -31.80 4.08
N ARG A 223 -12.25 -31.02 3.46
CA ARG A 223 -11.97 -29.66 2.97
C ARG A 223 -11.52 -28.72 4.09
N LEU A 224 -12.22 -28.73 5.24
CA LEU A 224 -11.88 -27.88 6.38
C LEU A 224 -10.54 -28.28 7.01
N ALA A 225 -10.24 -29.58 7.08
CA ALA A 225 -8.97 -30.09 7.57
C ALA A 225 -7.80 -29.66 6.68
N GLU A 226 -7.97 -29.74 5.36
CA GLU A 226 -6.99 -29.25 4.38
C GLU A 226 -6.80 -27.73 4.47
N ASP A 227 -7.90 -26.96 4.53
CA ASP A 227 -7.86 -25.50 4.71
C ASP A 227 -7.05 -25.13 5.97
N ILE A 228 -7.26 -25.84 7.09
CA ILE A 228 -6.53 -25.63 8.35
C ILE A 228 -5.04 -25.91 8.17
N ALA A 229 -4.69 -27.06 7.58
CA ALA A 229 -3.30 -27.46 7.36
C ALA A 229 -2.55 -26.43 6.49
N HIS A 230 -3.18 -25.96 5.42
CA HIS A 230 -2.61 -24.92 4.54
C HIS A 230 -2.35 -23.61 5.29
N GLN A 231 -3.32 -23.13 6.08
CA GLN A 231 -3.15 -21.88 6.85
C GLN A 231 -2.12 -22.03 7.98
N GLU A 232 -2.02 -23.20 8.61
CA GLU A 232 -0.99 -23.51 9.61
C GLU A 232 0.42 -23.51 9.00
N ALA A 233 0.58 -24.11 7.82
CA ALA A 233 1.84 -24.07 7.06
C ALA A 233 2.27 -22.62 6.77
N LYS A 234 1.35 -21.77 6.29
CA LYS A 234 1.64 -20.34 6.06
C LYS A 234 2.11 -19.62 7.33
N LEU A 235 1.51 -19.89 8.49
CA LEU A 235 1.99 -19.30 9.76
C LEU A 235 3.35 -19.84 10.18
N ALA A 236 3.60 -21.14 9.97
CA ALA A 236 4.89 -21.75 10.27
C ALA A 236 6.01 -21.15 9.41
N ASP A 237 5.77 -20.95 8.11
CA ASP A 237 6.73 -20.31 7.20
C ASP A 237 7.07 -18.88 7.64
N ARG A 238 6.07 -18.10 8.05
CA ARG A 238 6.25 -16.72 8.55
C ARG A 238 6.97 -16.67 9.89
N ALA A 239 6.79 -17.69 10.73
CA ALA A 239 7.56 -17.83 11.96
C ALA A 239 9.01 -18.23 11.69
N ALA A 240 9.24 -19.16 10.76
CA ALA A 240 10.57 -19.61 10.36
C ALA A 240 11.39 -18.50 9.68
N SER A 241 10.74 -17.63 8.89
CA SER A 241 11.39 -16.46 8.29
C SER A 241 11.66 -15.32 9.28
N GLY A 242 11.15 -15.42 10.53
CA GLY A 242 11.23 -14.36 11.53
C GLY A 242 10.30 -13.17 11.27
N GLU A 243 9.48 -13.21 10.22
CA GLU A 243 8.53 -12.15 9.87
C GLU A 243 7.42 -12.00 10.91
N PHE A 244 6.94 -13.12 11.46
CA PHE A 244 5.88 -13.11 12.46
C PHE A 244 5.96 -14.28 13.43
N VAL A 245 6.03 -13.96 14.72
CA VAL A 245 5.91 -14.92 15.81
C VAL A 245 4.66 -14.58 16.62
N ALA A 246 3.71 -15.52 16.69
CA ALA A 246 2.47 -15.36 17.44
C ALA A 246 2.72 -15.36 18.95
N TRP A 247 2.06 -14.46 19.68
CA TRP A 247 1.98 -14.56 21.14
C TRP A 247 1.18 -15.81 21.53
N GLY A 248 1.57 -16.43 22.64
CA GLY A 248 0.89 -17.59 23.20
C GLY A 248 0.85 -17.55 24.73
N PRO A 249 0.16 -18.51 25.36
CA PRO A 249 0.04 -18.58 26.81
C PRO A 249 1.39 -18.75 27.51
N ASP A 250 2.35 -19.41 26.86
CA ASP A 250 3.69 -19.64 27.42
C ASP A 250 4.56 -18.39 27.41
N ASN A 251 4.17 -17.34 26.67
CA ASN A 251 4.91 -16.09 26.58
C ASN A 251 4.40 -15.04 27.57
N LEU A 252 3.26 -15.26 28.23
CA LEU A 252 2.59 -14.28 29.06
C LEU A 252 2.34 -14.84 30.46
N ALA A 253 2.35 -13.96 31.45
CA ALA A 253 2.04 -14.27 32.83
C ALA A 253 1.03 -13.25 33.39
N LYS A 254 0.50 -13.57 34.57
CA LYS A 254 -0.25 -12.59 35.36
C LYS A 254 0.65 -11.39 35.68
N ASP A 255 0.05 -10.21 35.72
CA ASP A 255 0.67 -8.91 36.02
C ASP A 255 1.57 -8.34 34.91
N ASP A 256 1.78 -9.06 33.81
CA ASP A 256 2.36 -8.50 32.58
C ASP A 256 1.51 -7.32 32.06
N LEU A 257 2.16 -6.32 31.48
CA LEU A 257 1.48 -5.33 30.66
C LEU A 257 1.53 -5.78 29.20
N VAL A 258 0.39 -5.83 28.51
CA VAL A 258 0.31 -6.20 27.09
C VAL A 258 -0.24 -5.06 26.24
N ARG A 259 0.32 -4.86 25.05
CA ARG A 259 -0.16 -3.87 24.09
C ARG A 259 -1.27 -4.47 23.24
N VAL A 260 -2.48 -3.95 23.37
CA VAL A 260 -3.68 -4.45 22.67
C VAL A 260 -4.07 -3.48 21.56
N GLY A 261 -3.68 -3.80 20.32
CA GLY A 261 -3.96 -2.98 19.14
C GLY A 261 -3.77 -1.47 19.35
N SER A 262 -4.80 -0.70 18.98
CA SER A 262 -4.88 0.76 19.18
C SER A 262 -5.34 1.18 20.58
N HIS A 263 -5.71 0.24 21.46
CA HIS A 263 -6.27 0.55 22.78
C HIS A 263 -5.20 0.94 23.81
N GLY A 264 -3.97 0.44 23.63
CA GLY A 264 -2.84 0.74 24.49
C GLY A 264 -2.41 -0.43 25.37
N TRP A 265 -1.77 -0.12 26.49
CA TRP A 265 -1.16 -1.09 27.40
C TRP A 265 -2.10 -1.44 28.55
N TYR A 266 -2.32 -2.73 28.79
CA TYR A 266 -3.21 -3.23 29.84
C TYR A 266 -2.53 -4.30 30.69
N ARG A 267 -2.81 -4.32 32.00
CA ARG A 267 -2.30 -5.37 32.89
C ARG A 267 -3.08 -6.66 32.70
N VAL A 268 -2.38 -7.79 32.62
CA VAL A 268 -2.97 -9.12 32.52
C VAL A 268 -3.41 -9.60 33.90
N THR A 269 -4.70 -9.89 34.06
CA THR A 269 -5.25 -10.49 35.30
C THR A 269 -5.21 -12.02 35.26
N ARG A 270 -5.36 -12.60 34.07
CA ARG A 270 -5.36 -14.06 33.85
C ARG A 270 -4.97 -14.41 32.43
N VAL A 271 -4.13 -15.42 32.25
CA VAL A 271 -3.82 -16.02 30.94
C VAL A 271 -4.74 -17.22 30.73
N ASN A 272 -5.48 -17.24 29.62
CA ASN A 272 -6.34 -18.35 29.19
C ASN A 272 -5.75 -19.01 27.95
N ARG A 273 -6.31 -20.16 27.54
CA ARG A 273 -5.83 -20.92 26.37
C ARG A 273 -5.83 -20.15 25.04
N LYS A 274 -6.74 -19.18 24.87
CA LYS A 274 -6.90 -18.42 23.61
C LYS A 274 -6.81 -16.91 23.77
N THR A 275 -6.88 -16.42 25.00
CA THR A 275 -7.01 -15.00 25.31
C THR A 275 -6.35 -14.68 26.64
N VAL A 276 -6.04 -13.42 26.86
CA VAL A 276 -5.72 -12.88 28.19
C VAL A 276 -6.89 -12.05 28.70
N SER A 277 -7.18 -12.15 29.99
CA SER A 277 -8.07 -11.23 30.70
C SER A 277 -7.27 -10.01 31.14
N LEU A 278 -7.86 -8.83 30.99
CA LEU A 278 -7.20 -7.55 31.21
C LEU A 278 -7.79 -6.85 32.44
N ASP A 279 -6.96 -6.11 33.15
CA ASP A 279 -7.38 -5.22 34.24
C ASP A 279 -7.97 -3.93 33.65
N ASN A 280 -9.14 -4.07 33.05
CA ASN A 280 -9.90 -2.98 32.48
C ASN A 280 -11.38 -3.24 32.74
N ARG A 281 -12.07 -2.25 33.33
CA ARG A 281 -13.52 -2.35 33.57
C ARG A 281 -14.33 -2.06 32.31
N MET A 282 -13.78 -1.21 31.45
CA MET A 282 -14.34 -0.90 30.15
C MET A 282 -13.80 -1.88 29.11
N TRP A 283 -14.06 -1.60 27.84
CA TRP A 283 -13.51 -2.40 26.74
C TRP A 283 -12.07 -1.96 26.41
N PRO A 284 -11.16 -2.86 26.01
CA PRO A 284 -11.27 -4.32 26.01
C PRO A 284 -11.02 -4.93 27.40
N GLN A 285 -11.86 -5.89 27.81
CA GLN A 285 -11.68 -6.69 29.05
C GLN A 285 -10.88 -7.97 28.81
N LYS A 286 -10.76 -8.40 27.54
CA LYS A 286 -10.01 -9.57 27.10
C LYS A 286 -9.37 -9.25 25.76
N ALA A 287 -8.21 -9.83 25.49
CA ALA A 287 -7.56 -9.76 24.18
C ALA A 287 -7.20 -11.18 23.71
N PRO A 288 -7.57 -11.58 22.48
CA PRO A 288 -7.00 -12.77 21.85
C PRO A 288 -5.53 -12.52 21.47
N PHE A 289 -4.76 -13.59 21.31
CA PHE A 289 -3.31 -13.45 21.11
C PHE A 289 -2.90 -12.74 19.81
N ASP A 290 -3.73 -12.78 18.77
CA ASP A 290 -3.50 -12.04 17.52
C ASP A 290 -3.63 -10.51 17.70
N GLU A 291 -4.30 -10.05 18.76
CA GLU A 291 -4.43 -8.64 19.09
C GLU A 291 -3.33 -8.11 20.00
N ILE A 292 -2.36 -8.95 20.37
CA ILE A 292 -1.22 -8.56 21.21
C ILE A 292 -0.05 -8.15 20.31
N PHE A 293 0.49 -6.96 20.58
CA PHE A 293 1.58 -6.33 19.81
C PHE A 293 2.84 -6.09 20.64
N GLY A 294 2.82 -6.48 21.92
CA GLY A 294 3.97 -6.34 22.79
C GLY A 294 3.66 -6.69 24.23
N ARG A 295 4.70 -6.91 25.01
CA ARG A 295 4.67 -7.22 26.44
C ARG A 295 5.68 -6.34 27.19
N ARG A 296 5.32 -5.79 28.34
CA ARG A 296 6.25 -5.21 29.32
C ARG A 296 6.25 -6.01 30.61
N ARG A 297 7.44 -6.31 31.11
CA ARG A 297 7.71 -7.01 32.38
C ARG A 297 9.06 -6.54 32.93
N ASP A 298 9.15 -6.28 34.23
CA ASP A 298 10.40 -5.94 34.94
C ASP A 298 11.19 -4.78 34.28
N GLY A 299 10.49 -3.75 33.80
CA GLY A 299 11.12 -2.60 33.14
C GLY A 299 11.60 -2.85 31.70
N LEU A 300 11.34 -4.03 31.12
CA LEU A 300 11.70 -4.40 29.76
C LEU A 300 10.45 -4.56 28.88
N GLN A 301 10.53 -4.07 27.64
CA GLN A 301 9.55 -4.25 26.58
C GLN A 301 10.03 -5.30 25.58
N TYR A 302 9.11 -6.17 25.16
CA TYR A 302 9.24 -7.12 24.07
C TYR A 302 8.19 -6.78 23.01
N ASP A 303 8.62 -6.53 21.78
CA ASP A 303 7.71 -6.26 20.65
C ASP A 303 7.19 -7.58 20.03
N THR A 304 7.99 -8.65 20.14
CA THR A 304 7.63 -10.01 19.73
C THR A 304 8.02 -11.03 20.81
N PRO A 305 7.42 -12.24 20.83
CA PRO A 305 7.68 -13.25 21.86
C PRO A 305 9.15 -13.66 22.01
N HIS A 306 9.91 -13.68 20.91
CA HIS A 306 11.32 -14.07 20.86
C HIS A 306 12.25 -12.91 20.51
N GLY A 307 11.73 -11.68 20.45
CA GLY A 307 12.51 -10.50 20.13
C GLY A 307 13.44 -10.08 21.27
N GLN A 308 14.46 -9.31 20.93
CA GLN A 308 15.36 -8.73 21.92
C GLN A 308 14.61 -7.71 22.79
N PRO A 309 14.66 -7.84 24.13
CA PRO A 309 14.06 -6.87 25.03
C PRO A 309 14.79 -5.55 25.02
N TRP A 310 14.06 -4.48 25.36
CA TRP A 310 14.63 -3.14 25.49
C TRP A 310 13.92 -2.35 26.60
N PRO A 311 14.58 -1.35 27.21
CA PRO A 311 14.03 -0.64 28.37
C PRO A 311 12.69 0.06 28.06
N VAL A 312 11.75 -0.03 29.00
CA VAL A 312 10.41 0.59 28.87
C VAL A 312 10.49 2.12 28.77
N ASP A 313 11.45 2.75 29.44
CA ASP A 313 11.64 4.20 29.39
C ASP A 313 12.04 4.64 27.97
N LEU A 314 12.97 3.89 27.35
CA LEU A 314 13.33 4.09 25.95
C LEU A 314 12.14 3.85 25.02
N ALA A 315 11.34 2.80 25.27
CA ALA A 315 10.15 2.53 24.47
C ALA A 315 9.09 3.63 24.56
N THR A 316 8.88 4.18 25.75
CA THR A 316 7.95 5.29 25.98
C THR A 316 8.44 6.57 25.29
N ALA A 317 9.74 6.83 25.32
CA ALA A 317 10.36 7.95 24.60
C ALA A 317 10.18 7.80 23.08
N VAL A 318 10.46 6.62 22.52
CA VAL A 318 10.27 6.32 21.09
C VAL A 318 8.80 6.48 20.68
N GLU A 319 7.85 5.91 21.43
CA GLU A 319 6.41 6.03 21.15
C GLU A 319 5.92 7.48 21.21
N ARG A 320 6.49 8.31 22.10
CA ARG A 320 6.17 9.74 22.18
C ARG A 320 6.75 10.49 20.98
N TRP A 321 8.02 10.24 20.63
CA TRP A 321 8.66 10.85 19.47
C TRP A 321 7.92 10.55 18.17
N GLN A 322 7.57 9.28 17.92
CA GLN A 322 6.83 8.87 16.71
C GLN A 322 5.49 9.61 16.57
N ARG A 323 4.78 9.84 17.68
CA ARG A 323 3.53 10.64 17.67
C ARG A 323 3.78 12.11 17.34
N LEU A 324 4.81 12.71 17.92
CA LEU A 324 5.19 14.11 17.64
C LEU A 324 5.59 14.28 16.17
N GLU A 325 6.40 13.36 15.65
CA GLU A 325 6.85 13.36 14.27
C GLU A 325 5.68 13.17 13.30
N HIS A 326 4.76 12.24 13.58
CA HIS A 326 3.53 12.09 12.80
C HIS A 326 2.69 13.38 12.82
N GLY A 327 2.48 13.97 13.99
CA GLY A 327 1.77 15.24 14.14
C GLY A 327 2.40 16.39 13.36
N ALA A 328 3.74 16.48 13.35
CA ALA A 328 4.47 17.49 12.60
C ALA A 328 4.31 17.37 11.08
N ARG A 329 4.13 16.15 10.54
CA ARG A 329 3.90 15.91 9.11
C ARG A 329 2.50 16.36 8.65
N ILE A 330 1.52 16.28 9.55
CA ILE A 330 0.11 16.61 9.26
C ILE A 330 -0.33 17.95 9.86
N ALA A 331 0.62 18.70 10.43
CA ALA A 331 0.33 19.96 11.12
C ALA A 331 -0.42 20.94 10.21
N GLY A 332 -1.49 21.53 10.74
CA GLY A 332 -2.31 22.47 10.00
C GLY A 332 -1.73 23.88 9.96
N TYR A 333 -2.62 24.86 9.78
CA TYR A 333 -2.27 26.28 9.81
C TYR A 333 -2.30 26.88 11.22
N ASP A 334 -2.62 26.09 12.25
CA ASP A 334 -2.63 26.57 13.63
C ASP A 334 -1.21 26.97 14.07
N PRO A 335 -1.00 28.19 14.60
CA PRO A 335 0.34 28.68 14.95
C PRO A 335 1.07 27.81 15.99
N ALA A 336 0.34 27.25 16.97
CA ALA A 336 0.95 26.42 18.00
C ALA A 336 1.32 25.03 17.47
N GLU A 337 0.52 24.45 16.57
CA GLU A 337 0.90 23.25 15.82
C GLU A 337 2.13 23.48 14.94
N GLN A 338 2.20 24.61 14.24
CA GLN A 338 3.36 24.97 13.42
C GLN A 338 4.62 25.17 14.26
N GLU A 339 4.50 25.78 15.43
CA GLU A 339 5.61 25.94 16.37
C GLU A 339 6.14 24.60 16.86
N ARG A 340 5.26 23.70 17.32
CA ARG A 340 5.65 22.34 17.71
C ARG A 340 6.30 21.59 16.54
N ALA A 341 5.75 21.71 15.34
CA ALA A 341 6.34 21.10 14.14
C ALA A 341 7.73 21.67 13.81
N ARG A 342 7.97 22.96 14.08
CA ARG A 342 9.33 23.55 14.00
C ARG A 342 10.26 22.95 15.05
N HIS A 343 9.84 22.80 16.30
CA HIS A 343 10.67 22.20 17.35
C HIS A 343 11.02 20.74 17.05
N VAL A 344 10.09 19.95 16.49
CA VAL A 344 10.37 18.59 16.01
C VAL A 344 11.48 18.61 14.95
N ARG A 345 11.37 19.48 13.95
CA ARG A 345 12.40 19.63 12.89
C ARG A 345 13.74 20.10 13.45
N TRP A 346 13.73 21.02 14.41
CA TRP A 346 14.95 21.53 15.05
C TRP A 346 15.63 20.46 15.89
N ALA A 347 14.87 19.70 16.69
CA ALA A 347 15.42 18.63 17.50
C ALA A 347 16.19 17.60 16.66
N GLN A 348 15.66 17.20 15.50
CA GLN A 348 16.34 16.31 14.56
C GLN A 348 17.68 16.88 14.08
N ARG A 349 17.72 18.18 13.75
CA ARG A 349 18.92 18.85 13.21
C ARG A 349 19.98 19.04 14.30
N LEU A 350 19.56 19.47 15.48
CA LEU A 350 20.46 19.75 16.60
C LEU A 350 21.18 18.49 17.10
N VAL A 351 20.49 17.35 17.18
CA VAL A 351 21.12 16.07 17.56
C VAL A 351 22.26 15.70 16.60
N HIS A 352 22.11 15.99 15.31
CA HIS A 352 23.11 15.72 14.28
C HIS A 352 24.16 16.83 14.08
N GLY A 353 24.11 17.89 14.90
CA GLY A 353 24.98 19.06 14.72
C GLY A 353 24.78 19.76 13.37
N LEU A 354 23.55 19.72 12.83
CA LEU A 354 23.16 20.41 11.61
C LEU A 354 22.61 21.80 11.93
N ASP A 355 22.77 22.71 10.96
CA ASP A 355 22.12 24.02 11.02
C ASP A 355 20.58 23.88 11.01
N LEU A 356 19.88 24.80 11.67
CA LEU A 356 18.41 24.75 11.76
C LEU A 356 17.71 24.86 10.39
N SER A 357 18.39 25.41 9.37
CA SER A 357 17.92 25.49 7.99
C SER A 357 18.33 24.30 7.11
N ALA A 358 19.03 23.30 7.68
CA ALA A 358 19.40 22.08 6.97
C ALA A 358 18.16 21.37 6.40
N SER A 359 18.33 20.71 5.27
CA SER A 359 17.25 19.99 4.60
C SER A 359 16.86 18.71 5.36
N ASP A 360 15.62 18.24 5.18
CA ASP A 360 15.22 16.94 5.75
C ASP A 360 16.04 15.78 5.16
N ALA A 361 16.55 15.94 3.92
CA ALA A 361 17.42 14.96 3.28
C ALA A 361 18.77 14.80 4.01
N GLU A 362 19.35 15.89 4.52
CA GLU A 362 20.56 15.83 5.34
C GLU A 362 20.30 15.10 6.67
N VAL A 363 19.12 15.27 7.27
CA VAL A 363 18.71 14.52 8.46
C VAL A 363 18.56 13.03 8.13
N THR A 364 17.91 12.70 7.01
CA THR A 364 17.75 11.30 6.56
C THR A 364 19.09 10.62 6.28
N ALA A 365 20.12 11.37 5.89
CA ALA A 365 21.45 10.81 5.64
C ALA A 365 22.10 10.16 6.87
N PHE A 366 21.64 10.50 8.08
CA PHE A 366 22.06 9.89 9.35
C PHE A 366 21.28 8.61 9.70
N TRP A 367 20.20 8.28 9.01
CA TRP A 367 19.45 7.05 9.28
C TRP A 367 20.07 5.86 8.54
N PRO A 368 20.52 4.81 9.25
CA PRO A 368 20.97 3.59 8.61
C PRO A 368 19.80 2.83 7.97
N GLY A 369 20.07 2.05 6.91
CA GLY A 369 19.08 1.24 6.19
C GLY A 369 18.40 0.19 7.07
N THR A 370 17.18 -0.23 6.73
CA THR A 370 16.16 -0.63 7.71
C THR A 370 16.18 -2.07 8.25
N ALA A 371 17.21 -2.90 8.02
CA ALA A 371 17.05 -4.35 8.18
C ALA A 371 17.83 -5.03 9.33
N ASP A 372 18.84 -4.39 9.94
CA ASP A 372 19.70 -5.04 10.94
C ASP A 372 19.34 -4.67 12.41
N PRO A 373 19.46 -5.57 13.41
CA PRO A 373 19.15 -5.27 14.81
C PRO A 373 19.94 -4.09 15.42
N GLU A 374 21.19 -3.87 14.98
CA GLU A 374 21.96 -2.70 15.42
C GLU A 374 21.32 -1.41 14.91
N THR A 375 20.83 -1.41 13.67
CA THR A 375 20.10 -0.28 13.06
C THR A 375 18.80 0.02 13.81
N VAL A 376 18.06 -1.00 14.24
CA VAL A 376 16.83 -0.81 15.02
C VAL A 376 17.14 -0.19 16.38
N SER A 377 18.18 -0.68 17.05
CA SER A 377 18.63 -0.15 18.35
C SER A 377 19.07 1.31 18.21
N GLU A 378 19.78 1.62 17.14
CA GLU A 378 20.23 2.97 16.81
C GLU A 378 19.07 3.92 16.52
N SER A 379 18.10 3.48 15.72
CA SER A 379 16.87 4.24 15.45
C SER A 379 16.09 4.57 16.73
N ARG A 380 16.06 3.64 17.70
CA ARG A 380 15.44 3.85 19.02
C ARG A 380 16.24 4.87 19.84
N ARG A 381 17.58 4.78 19.86
CA ARG A 381 18.48 5.74 20.52
C ARG A 381 18.26 7.17 19.98
N LEU A 382 18.30 7.33 18.66
CA LEU A 382 18.08 8.61 17.99
C LEU A 382 16.71 9.21 18.32
N SER A 383 15.65 8.40 18.26
CA SER A 383 14.29 8.85 18.63
C SER A 383 14.23 9.39 20.08
N ALA A 384 14.93 8.74 21.01
CA ALA A 384 15.03 9.22 22.39
C ALA A 384 15.85 10.53 22.48
N ALA A 385 16.94 10.65 21.75
CA ALA A 385 17.77 11.85 21.70
C ALA A 385 16.98 13.05 21.14
N TYR A 386 16.22 12.87 20.06
CA TYR A 386 15.38 13.94 19.52
C TYR A 386 14.29 14.36 20.50
N LEU A 387 13.68 13.40 21.20
CA LEU A 387 12.68 13.73 22.22
C LEU A 387 13.30 14.59 23.34
N ALA A 388 14.50 14.24 23.81
CA ALA A 388 15.18 14.99 24.86
C ALA A 388 15.47 16.44 24.41
N VAL A 389 15.91 16.65 23.17
CA VAL A 389 16.11 18.01 22.63
C VAL A 389 14.79 18.75 22.46
N PHE A 390 13.75 18.07 21.96
CA PHE A 390 12.42 18.64 21.83
C PHE A 390 11.87 19.14 23.17
N ASP A 391 12.02 18.35 24.24
CA ASP A 391 11.56 18.74 25.58
C ASP A 391 12.29 19.99 26.11
N ARG A 392 13.58 20.14 25.80
CA ARG A 392 14.35 21.35 26.13
C ARG A 392 13.87 22.58 25.36
N LEU A 393 13.57 22.42 24.07
CA LEU A 393 13.00 23.49 23.24
C LEU A 393 11.61 23.92 23.75
N GLU A 394 10.74 22.97 24.09
CA GLU A 394 9.41 23.26 24.67
C GLU A 394 9.51 23.88 26.07
N ALA A 395 10.57 23.59 26.83
CA ALA A 395 10.86 24.26 28.10
C ALA A 395 11.41 25.70 27.93
N GLY A 396 11.62 26.16 26.69
CA GLY A 396 12.11 27.49 26.37
C GLY A 396 13.62 27.66 26.50
N GLU A 397 14.39 26.57 26.56
CA GLU A 397 15.85 26.63 26.58
C GLU A 397 16.39 27.15 25.23
N LEU A 398 17.39 28.03 25.27
CA LEU A 398 17.94 28.64 24.07
C LEU A 398 18.78 27.63 23.29
N VAL A 399 18.64 27.65 21.95
CA VAL A 399 19.37 26.75 21.05
C VAL A 399 20.89 26.73 21.30
N PRO A 400 21.59 27.86 21.52
CA PRO A 400 23.02 27.84 21.82
C PRO A 400 23.38 27.03 23.08
N ASP A 401 22.55 27.10 24.13
CA ASP A 401 22.76 26.38 25.38
C ASP A 401 22.49 24.87 25.20
N ILE A 402 21.49 24.54 24.37
CA ILE A 402 21.23 23.17 23.94
C ILE A 402 22.44 22.58 23.21
N VAL A 403 22.94 23.30 22.19
CA VAL A 403 24.09 22.87 21.39
C VAL A 403 25.35 22.72 22.25
N ALA A 404 25.58 23.62 23.21
CA ALA A 404 26.76 23.59 24.07
C ALA A 404 26.82 22.36 24.99
N SER A 405 25.67 21.79 25.37
CA SER A 405 25.61 20.61 26.25
C SER A 405 25.30 19.30 25.52
N LEU A 406 24.96 19.35 24.22
CA LEU A 406 24.77 18.16 23.42
C LEU A 406 26.12 17.45 23.23
N LEU A 407 26.18 16.18 23.63
CA LEU A 407 27.28 15.31 23.26
C LEU A 407 27.22 15.09 21.75
N ALA A 408 28.31 15.39 21.04
CA ALA A 408 28.37 15.21 19.60
C ALA A 408 28.04 13.76 19.22
N ASP A 409 27.07 13.59 18.33
CA ASP A 409 26.75 12.27 17.79
C ASP A 409 27.93 11.76 16.95
N GLY A 410 28.41 10.56 17.26
CA GLY A 410 29.59 9.97 16.63
C GLY A 410 29.31 9.33 15.26
N GLN A 411 28.05 9.30 14.83
CA GLN A 411 27.67 8.66 13.58
C GLN A 411 27.91 9.58 12.38
N ALA A 412 28.76 9.13 11.46
CA ALA A 412 28.95 9.82 10.18
C ALA A 412 27.71 9.61 9.28
N PRO A 413 27.15 10.66 8.67
CA PRO A 413 26.07 10.51 7.71
C PRO A 413 26.59 9.86 6.43
N SER A 414 25.69 9.22 5.67
CA SER A 414 25.99 8.67 4.34
C SER A 414 26.48 9.74 3.36
N TRP A 415 26.10 11.00 3.55
CA TRP A 415 26.63 12.18 2.88
C TRP A 415 26.31 13.44 3.69
N ARG A 416 27.07 14.52 3.48
CA ARG A 416 26.81 15.84 4.09
C ARG A 416 27.08 16.94 3.08
N LEU A 417 26.31 18.02 3.13
CA LEU A 417 26.64 19.23 2.37
C LEU A 417 28.00 19.78 2.85
N PRO A 418 28.94 20.07 1.93
CA PRO A 418 30.20 20.70 2.27
C PRO A 418 30.02 22.11 2.84
N ASP A 419 30.96 22.51 3.68
CA ASP A 419 31.13 23.92 4.04
C ASP A 419 31.59 24.71 2.80
N GLY A 420 30.99 25.89 2.59
CA GLY A 420 31.27 26.79 1.47
C GLY A 420 30.09 27.04 0.54
N ASP A 421 30.31 27.94 -0.42
CA ASP A 421 29.26 28.38 -1.35
C ASP A 421 29.02 27.36 -2.48
N PRO A 422 27.75 27.04 -2.78
CA PRO A 422 27.41 26.20 -3.92
C PRO A 422 27.62 26.96 -5.24
N VAL A 423 27.78 26.21 -6.32
CA VAL A 423 27.79 26.72 -7.69
C VAL A 423 26.41 26.57 -8.31
N ASP A 424 25.98 27.54 -9.10
CA ASP A 424 24.72 27.46 -9.84
C ASP A 424 24.91 26.68 -11.14
N ARG A 425 24.08 25.65 -11.36
CA ARG A 425 24.02 24.92 -12.63
C ARG A 425 22.60 24.66 -13.09
N HIS A 426 22.45 24.51 -14.40
CA HIS A 426 21.22 24.03 -15.00
C HIS A 426 21.08 22.52 -14.83
N PRO A 427 19.84 22.00 -14.68
CA PRO A 427 19.56 20.58 -14.50
C PRO A 427 20.25 19.63 -15.49
N GLN A 428 20.37 19.99 -16.76
CA GLN A 428 21.02 19.17 -17.79
C GLN A 428 22.55 19.11 -17.67
N ASP A 429 23.17 20.02 -16.90
CA ASP A 429 24.62 20.13 -16.72
C ASP A 429 25.10 19.46 -15.41
N LEU A 430 24.20 18.73 -14.74
CA LEU A 430 24.51 17.93 -13.56
C LEU A 430 25.15 16.60 -13.98
N HIS A 431 26.00 16.07 -13.10
CA HIS A 431 26.67 14.80 -13.30
C HIS A 431 26.42 13.88 -12.10
N PRO A 432 26.38 12.55 -12.30
CA PRO A 432 26.44 11.60 -11.20
C PRO A 432 27.62 11.92 -10.25
N GLY A 433 27.35 11.99 -8.94
CA GLY A 433 28.32 12.38 -7.92
C GLY A 433 28.35 13.89 -7.58
N ASP A 434 27.60 14.72 -8.30
CA ASP A 434 27.30 16.09 -7.84
C ASP A 434 26.39 16.04 -6.62
N LEU A 435 26.51 17.03 -5.74
CA LEU A 435 25.67 17.14 -4.54
C LEU A 435 24.77 18.36 -4.64
N VAL A 436 23.46 18.15 -4.71
CA VAL A 436 22.47 19.23 -4.84
C VAL A 436 22.13 19.78 -3.45
N LYS A 437 22.19 21.10 -3.31
CA LYS A 437 21.76 21.83 -2.11
C LYS A 437 20.29 22.23 -2.16
N GLY A 438 19.78 22.55 -3.35
CA GLY A 438 18.40 23.00 -3.53
C GLY A 438 18.15 23.64 -4.89
N LEU A 439 16.91 24.05 -5.09
CA LEU A 439 16.44 24.74 -6.30
C LEU A 439 16.25 26.23 -6.03
N TRP A 440 16.75 27.08 -6.92
CA TRP A 440 16.48 28.51 -6.86
C TRP A 440 15.10 28.83 -7.44
N GLN A 441 14.33 29.62 -6.69
CA GLN A 441 13.00 30.10 -7.07
C GLN A 441 12.91 31.61 -6.89
N HIS A 442 12.10 32.25 -7.73
CA HIS A 442 11.77 33.67 -7.58
C HIS A 442 10.47 33.82 -6.78
N SER A 443 10.54 34.47 -5.63
CA SER A 443 9.38 34.77 -4.79
C SER A 443 9.48 36.20 -4.28
N GLY A 444 8.41 36.99 -4.47
CA GLY A 444 8.36 38.39 -4.02
C GLY A 444 9.46 39.30 -4.58
N GLY A 445 9.99 39.02 -5.78
CA GLY A 445 11.08 39.78 -6.39
C GLY A 445 12.48 39.42 -5.90
N GLN A 446 12.62 38.44 -5.00
CA GLN A 446 13.91 37.93 -4.54
C GLN A 446 14.13 36.48 -4.98
N ARG A 447 15.40 36.12 -5.19
CA ARG A 447 15.82 34.75 -5.47
C ARG A 447 16.00 34.02 -4.13
N GLN A 448 15.25 32.95 -3.92
CA GLN A 448 15.26 32.15 -2.70
C GLN A 448 15.66 30.71 -3.00
N LEU A 449 16.48 30.11 -2.13
CA LEU A 449 16.88 28.72 -2.27
C LEU A 449 15.89 27.81 -1.56
N TRP A 450 15.24 26.94 -2.32
CA TRP A 450 14.27 25.99 -1.79
C TRP A 450 14.93 24.62 -1.53
N ARG A 451 14.90 24.23 -0.25
CA ARG A 451 15.53 23.07 0.43
C ARG A 451 15.11 21.66 0.03
N TYR A 452 14.02 21.52 -0.71
CA TYR A 452 13.24 20.27 -0.76
C TYR A 452 13.78 19.22 -1.74
N PHE A 453 14.71 19.61 -2.62
CA PHE A 453 15.42 18.70 -3.50
C PHE A 453 16.92 18.86 -3.25
N ALA A 454 17.43 18.07 -2.31
CA ALA A 454 18.82 18.08 -1.87
C ALA A 454 19.32 16.64 -1.71
N GLY A 455 20.56 16.39 -2.10
CA GLY A 455 21.20 15.09 -2.02
C GLY A 455 22.13 14.78 -3.21
N PRO A 456 22.78 13.61 -3.19
CA PRO A 456 23.69 13.18 -4.24
C PRO A 456 22.96 12.83 -5.53
N VAL A 457 23.44 13.33 -6.66
CA VAL A 457 22.93 12.99 -7.99
C VAL A 457 23.39 11.58 -8.34
N ALA A 458 22.42 10.70 -8.60
CA ALA A 458 22.67 9.34 -9.10
C ALA A 458 22.65 9.29 -10.62
N ALA A 459 21.69 9.97 -11.25
CA ALA A 459 21.55 9.99 -12.70
C ALA A 459 20.88 11.27 -13.20
N VAL A 460 21.20 11.63 -14.44
CA VAL A 460 20.55 12.70 -15.20
C VAL A 460 20.08 12.10 -16.52
N GLY A 461 18.78 12.18 -16.79
CA GLY A 461 18.16 11.66 -17.99
C GLY A 461 18.49 12.50 -19.23
N PRO A 462 18.10 12.05 -20.43
CA PRO A 462 18.19 12.86 -21.64
C PRO A 462 17.24 14.07 -21.54
N VAL A 463 17.54 15.11 -22.32
CA VAL A 463 16.62 16.24 -22.49
C VAL A 463 15.43 15.79 -23.36
N GLU A 464 14.23 15.92 -22.80
CA GLU A 464 12.96 15.60 -23.44
C GLU A 464 12.23 16.88 -23.85
N HIS A 465 11.89 16.99 -25.12
CA HIS A 465 11.07 18.11 -25.60
C HIS A 465 9.58 17.83 -25.35
N ARG A 466 8.97 18.54 -24.39
CA ARG A 466 7.56 18.36 -23.99
C ARG A 466 6.63 19.38 -24.64
N ARG A 467 6.82 19.62 -25.94
CA ARG A 467 6.03 20.55 -26.77
C ARG A 467 5.94 21.94 -26.12
N GLU A 468 4.74 22.41 -25.79
CA GLU A 468 4.44 23.71 -25.20
C GLU A 468 5.06 23.90 -23.81
N LEU A 469 5.40 22.81 -23.10
CA LEU A 469 6.03 22.87 -21.78
C LEU A 469 7.56 23.11 -21.86
N GLY A 470 8.14 23.13 -23.07
CA GLY A 470 9.56 23.34 -23.31
C GLY A 470 10.40 22.08 -23.11
N ASP A 471 11.70 22.30 -22.89
CA ASP A 471 12.68 21.22 -22.69
C ASP A 471 12.79 20.86 -21.21
N TRP A 472 12.72 19.56 -20.93
CA TRP A 472 12.74 19.00 -19.59
C TRP A 472 13.84 17.96 -19.44
N VAL A 473 14.32 17.78 -18.22
CA VAL A 473 15.27 16.73 -17.87
C VAL A 473 14.89 16.13 -16.53
N THR A 474 14.98 14.81 -16.41
CA THR A 474 14.76 14.10 -15.16
C THR A 474 16.09 13.93 -14.42
N VAL A 475 16.17 14.44 -13.20
CA VAL A 475 17.32 14.23 -12.30
C VAL A 475 16.91 13.28 -11.19
N THR A 476 17.71 12.24 -10.96
CA THR A 476 17.48 11.21 -9.96
C THR A 476 18.55 11.29 -8.87
N LEU A 477 18.13 11.35 -7.61
CA LEU A 477 19.03 11.32 -6.45
C LEU A 477 19.33 9.88 -6.00
N THR A 478 20.35 9.67 -5.16
CA THR A 478 20.75 8.33 -4.66
C THR A 478 19.73 7.63 -3.77
N ASP A 479 18.72 8.35 -3.28
CA ASP A 479 17.57 7.77 -2.59
C ASP A 479 16.44 7.37 -3.56
N SER A 480 16.76 7.26 -4.85
CA SER A 480 15.85 6.82 -5.92
C SER A 480 14.63 7.73 -6.10
N ARG A 481 14.73 9.02 -5.74
CA ARG A 481 13.71 10.03 -6.04
C ARG A 481 14.00 10.71 -7.39
N PRO A 482 13.28 10.37 -8.48
CA PRO A 482 13.38 11.10 -9.73
C PRO A 482 12.59 12.41 -9.66
N ARG A 483 13.05 13.42 -10.37
CA ARG A 483 12.33 14.67 -10.52
C ARG A 483 12.60 15.36 -11.84
N ASP A 484 11.52 15.81 -12.47
CA ASP A 484 11.57 16.56 -13.72
C ASP A 484 11.81 18.05 -13.45
N PHE A 485 12.74 18.62 -14.19
CA PHE A 485 13.06 20.05 -14.19
C PHE A 485 13.03 20.60 -15.61
N GLN A 486 12.63 21.86 -15.74
CA GLN A 486 12.84 22.58 -17.00
C GLN A 486 14.32 22.97 -17.12
N THR A 487 14.88 22.88 -18.31
CA THR A 487 16.32 23.11 -18.56
C THR A 487 16.80 24.52 -18.22
N HIS A 488 15.90 25.50 -18.13
CA HIS A 488 16.22 26.88 -17.76
C HIS A 488 16.22 27.15 -16.24
N GLN A 489 15.84 26.17 -15.42
CA GLN A 489 15.86 26.31 -13.96
C GLN A 489 17.30 26.29 -13.42
N TRP A 490 17.51 26.82 -12.22
CA TRP A 490 18.84 26.90 -11.59
C TRP A 490 18.89 26.12 -10.28
N LEU A 491 19.84 25.20 -10.17
CA LEU A 491 20.12 24.42 -8.96
C LEU A 491 21.40 24.91 -8.30
N ALA A 492 21.41 24.97 -6.97
CA ALA A 492 22.63 25.17 -6.19
C ALA A 492 23.29 23.80 -5.96
N ILE A 493 24.53 23.63 -6.43
CA ILE A 493 25.23 22.35 -6.41
C ILE A 493 26.66 22.44 -5.86
N TYR A 494 27.19 21.32 -5.40
CA TYR A 494 28.61 21.12 -5.09
C TYR A 494 29.17 20.05 -6.05
N PRO A 495 29.95 20.46 -7.07
CA PRO A 495 30.39 19.53 -8.12
C PRO A 495 31.32 18.44 -7.60
N GLY A 496 31.06 17.18 -7.94
CA GLY A 496 31.95 16.04 -7.64
C GLY A 496 32.28 15.81 -6.16
N ARG A 497 31.41 16.22 -5.24
CA ARG A 497 31.63 16.15 -3.78
C ARG A 497 30.79 15.11 -3.04
N ALA A 498 29.97 14.31 -3.73
CA ALA A 498 29.33 13.17 -3.07
C ALA A 498 30.35 12.06 -2.80
N PRO A 499 30.31 11.38 -1.64
CA PRO A 499 31.00 10.11 -1.49
C PRO A 499 30.42 9.15 -2.54
N VAL A 500 31.25 8.66 -3.45
CA VAL A 500 30.83 7.66 -4.45
C VAL A 500 30.37 6.41 -3.66
N PRO A 501 29.09 6.02 -3.71
CA PRO A 501 28.67 4.82 -3.01
C PRO A 501 29.36 3.61 -3.65
N ALA A 502 30.01 2.79 -2.83
CA ALA A 502 30.48 1.48 -3.26
C ALA A 502 29.24 0.63 -3.61
N ALA A 503 29.01 0.45 -4.91
CA ALA A 503 28.17 -0.56 -5.55
C ALA A 503 26.84 -0.94 -4.84
N VAL A 504 25.75 -0.28 -5.23
CA VAL A 504 24.42 -0.92 -5.31
C VAL A 504 24.06 -1.04 -6.79
N PHE A 505 24.83 -1.84 -7.52
CA PHE A 505 24.45 -2.34 -8.84
C PHE A 505 24.77 -3.83 -8.90
N ALA A 506 23.83 -4.64 -8.42
CA ALA A 506 23.77 -6.06 -8.71
C ALA A 506 22.31 -6.41 -9.02
N ALA A 507 21.93 -6.19 -10.27
CA ALA A 507 20.91 -6.95 -11.02
C ALA A 507 20.44 -6.13 -12.23
N ALA A 508 21.21 -6.15 -13.31
CA ALA A 508 20.74 -6.03 -14.71
C ALA A 508 21.97 -5.88 -15.62
N ASP A 509 22.64 -6.99 -15.90
CA ASP A 509 23.28 -7.17 -17.21
C ASP A 509 23.27 -8.67 -17.52
N GLY A 510 22.20 -9.07 -18.20
CA GLY A 510 22.08 -10.38 -18.81
C GLY A 510 23.01 -10.45 -20.02
N ALA A 511 23.85 -11.49 -20.02
CA ALA A 511 24.33 -12.21 -21.19
C ALA A 511 24.57 -11.38 -22.48
N ALA A 512 25.76 -10.81 -22.59
CA ALA A 512 26.36 -10.54 -23.88
C ALA A 512 26.49 -11.85 -24.65
N THR A 513 25.69 -12.00 -25.70
CA THR A 513 25.82 -13.08 -26.68
C THR A 513 27.06 -12.77 -27.52
N ALA A 514 28.02 -13.69 -27.54
CA ALA A 514 29.21 -13.60 -28.38
C ALA A 514 28.82 -13.57 -29.88
N PRO A 515 29.54 -12.82 -30.73
CA PRO A 515 29.36 -12.92 -32.17
C PRO A 515 29.98 -14.24 -32.65
N ASN A 516 29.16 -15.08 -33.27
CA ASN A 516 29.63 -16.22 -34.03
C ASN A 516 30.02 -15.70 -35.43
N ASP A 517 31.32 -15.56 -35.66
CA ASP A 517 31.89 -15.61 -37.01
C ASP A 517 31.82 -17.05 -37.48
N ASP A 518 31.01 -17.34 -38.50
CA ASP A 518 31.31 -18.30 -39.57
C ASP A 518 30.23 -18.29 -40.65
N TYR A 519 30.68 -17.92 -41.86
CA TYR A 519 30.08 -18.01 -43.22
C TYR A 519 28.88 -17.14 -43.62
#